data_AF-A0A7Y2JZ66-F1
#
_entry.id   AF-A0A7Y2JZ66-F1
#
_cell.length_a   1.000
_cell.length_b   1.000
_cell.length_c   1.000
_cell.angle_alpha   90.00
_cell.angle_beta   90.00
_cell.angle_gamma   90.00
#
_symmetry.space_group_name_H-M   'P 1'
#
loop_
_entity.id
_entity.type
_entity.pdbx_description
1 polymer ?
#
loop_
_entity_poly.entity_id
_entity_poly.type
_entity_poly.pdbx_seq_one_letter_code
_entity_poly.pdbx_strand_id
1 'polypeptide(L)'
;MKNEQLTTDEYDALELVRRGVNRDSPGACVGRNAKRLSGLKMLEYTRDGRIALTEKGQTVLFLRRCVQALTALAADPAATIDNDVARFLSAKSHIAPVEGGGHALTERGRESLADINQQQEQQRR
;
A
#
# COMPACT_ATOMS: atom_id res chain seq x y z
N MET A 1 13.59 12.93 2.76
CA MET A 1 12.92 12.49 1.52
C MET A 1 11.61 13.26 1.44
N LYS A 2 11.25 13.84 0.29
CA LYS A 2 9.93 14.49 0.17
C LYS A 2 8.86 13.40 0.20
N ASN A 3 7.81 13.56 1.00
CA ASN A 3 6.66 12.65 0.94
C ASN A 3 5.94 12.91 -0.38
N GLU A 4 6.20 12.07 -1.38
CA GLU A 4 5.48 12.19 -2.65
C GLU A 4 4.05 11.68 -2.46
N GLN A 5 3.08 12.59 -2.57
CA GLN A 5 1.67 12.24 -2.51
C GLN A 5 1.27 11.58 -3.83
N LEU A 6 0.96 10.29 -3.77
CA LEU A 6 0.41 9.54 -4.88
C LEU A 6 -1.11 9.58 -4.84
N THR A 7 -1.74 9.64 -6.02
CA THR A 7 -3.20 9.49 -6.15
C THR A 7 -3.60 8.02 -5.98
N THR A 8 -4.90 7.76 -5.83
CA THR A 8 -5.44 6.39 -5.81
C THR A 8 -5.04 5.62 -7.08
N ASP A 9 -5.24 6.22 -8.26
CA ASP A 9 -4.86 5.62 -9.54
C ASP A 9 -3.37 5.30 -9.63
N GLU A 10 -2.51 6.14 -9.04
CA GLU A 10 -1.07 5.90 -8.99
C GLU A 10 -0.73 4.72 -8.07
N TYR A 11 -1.37 4.61 -6.91
CA TYR A 11 -1.22 3.43 -6.04
C TYR A 11 -1.74 2.15 -6.72
N ASP A 12 -2.87 2.22 -7.40
CA ASP A 12 -3.46 1.10 -8.13
C ASP A 12 -2.54 0.64 -9.25
N ALA A 13 -1.90 1.58 -9.97
CA ALA A 13 -0.89 1.26 -10.97
C ALA A 13 0.31 0.51 -10.35
N LEU A 14 0.79 0.93 -9.18
CA LEU A 14 1.88 0.22 -8.48
C LEU A 14 1.45 -1.19 -8.06
N GLU A 15 0.23 -1.36 -7.58
CA GLU A 15 -0.32 -2.67 -7.18
C GLU A 15 -0.50 -3.62 -8.38
N LEU A 16 -0.94 -3.09 -9.53
CA LEU A 16 -1.01 -3.86 -10.78
C LEU A 16 0.38 -4.35 -11.22
N VAL A 17 1.40 -3.51 -11.12
CA VAL A 17 2.78 -3.92 -11.40
C VAL A 17 3.26 -4.97 -10.39
N ARG A 18 2.96 -4.80 -9.09
CA ARG A 18 3.30 -5.78 -8.03
C ARG A 18 2.73 -7.17 -8.31
N ARG A 19 1.49 -7.22 -8.82
CA ARG A 19 0.78 -8.47 -9.15
C ARG A 19 1.28 -9.14 -10.43
N GLY A 20 2.24 -8.52 -11.13
CA GLY A 20 2.86 -9.09 -12.32
C GLY A 20 1.98 -9.01 -13.56
N VAL A 21 1.22 -7.91 -13.73
CA VAL A 21 0.44 -7.70 -14.96
C VAL A 21 1.35 -7.85 -16.19
N ASN A 22 1.05 -8.88 -16.98
CA ASN A 22 1.79 -9.30 -18.16
C ASN A 22 1.54 -8.37 -19.36
N ARG A 23 2.55 -8.34 -20.22
CA ARG A 23 2.81 -7.47 -21.39
C ARG A 23 1.61 -7.01 -22.25
N ASP A 24 0.52 -7.78 -22.32
CA ASP A 24 -0.53 -7.55 -23.32
C ASP A 24 -1.56 -6.49 -22.93
N SER A 25 -1.58 -6.10 -21.65
CA SER A 25 -2.32 -4.93 -21.18
C SER A 25 -1.77 -4.53 -19.81
N PRO A 26 -0.70 -3.72 -19.72
CA PRO A 26 -0.54 -2.86 -18.56
C PRO A 26 -1.76 -1.92 -18.59
N GLY A 27 -2.90 -2.42 -18.09
CA GLY A 27 -4.22 -1.88 -18.36
C GLY A 27 -4.18 -0.37 -18.19
N ALA A 28 -4.91 0.37 -19.04
CA ALA A 28 -4.71 1.80 -19.31
C ALA A 28 -4.29 2.69 -18.10
N CYS A 29 -4.69 2.35 -16.88
CA CYS A 29 -4.13 2.85 -15.62
C CYS A 29 -2.58 2.85 -15.52
N VAL A 30 -1.90 1.71 -15.72
CA VAL A 30 -0.43 1.62 -15.62
C VAL A 30 0.23 2.48 -16.69
N GLY A 31 -0.22 2.38 -17.94
CA GLY A 31 0.31 3.19 -19.05
C GLY A 31 0.19 4.70 -18.81
N ARG A 32 -0.96 5.18 -18.31
CA ARG A 32 -1.18 6.60 -17.98
C ARG A 32 -0.27 7.11 -16.87
N ASN A 33 0.02 6.27 -15.86
CA ASN A 33 0.78 6.68 -14.69
C ASN A 33 2.29 6.39 -14.80
N ALA A 34 2.72 5.50 -15.70
CA ALA A 34 4.10 5.02 -15.79
C ALA A 34 5.13 6.15 -15.92
N LYS A 35 4.88 7.15 -16.78
CA LYS A 35 5.81 8.28 -16.98
C LYS A 35 6.06 9.06 -15.68
N ARG A 36 5.00 9.39 -14.95
CA ARG A 36 5.11 10.14 -13.68
C ARG A 36 5.74 9.27 -12.60
N LEU A 37 5.27 8.02 -12.44
CA LEU A 37 5.79 7.09 -11.44
C LEU A 37 7.28 6.76 -11.66
N SER A 38 7.75 6.68 -12.90
CA SER A 38 9.19 6.58 -13.19
C SER A 38 9.95 7.85 -12.82
N GLY A 39 9.40 9.04 -13.11
CA GLY A 39 9.98 10.32 -12.67
C GLY A 39 10.10 10.44 -11.14
N LEU A 40 9.16 9.85 -10.40
CA LEU A 40 9.18 9.76 -8.94
C LEU A 40 10.05 8.61 -8.38
N LYS A 41 10.67 7.83 -9.29
CA LYS A 41 11.46 6.63 -8.98
C LYS A 41 10.66 5.54 -8.26
N MET A 42 9.36 5.42 -8.51
CA MET A 42 8.53 4.32 -8.03
C MET A 42 8.56 3.11 -8.96
N LEU A 43 8.71 3.38 -10.27
CA LEU A 43 8.81 2.37 -11.32
C LEU A 43 10.10 2.52 -12.11
N GLU A 44 10.61 1.41 -12.63
CA GLU A 44 11.72 1.36 -13.57
C GLU A 44 11.39 0.48 -14.78
N TYR A 45 12.06 0.76 -15.89
CA TYR A 45 12.05 -0.11 -17.06
C TYR A 45 13.27 -1.02 -17.00
N THR A 46 13.04 -2.33 -16.96
CA THR A 46 14.11 -3.32 -17.01
C THR A 46 14.70 -3.38 -18.41
N ARG A 47 15.89 -4.00 -18.55
CA ARG A 47 16.56 -4.19 -19.84
C ARG A 47 15.70 -4.94 -20.87
N ASP A 48 14.79 -5.80 -20.39
CA ASP A 48 13.85 -6.55 -21.22
C ASP A 48 12.61 -5.73 -21.65
N GLY A 49 12.57 -4.44 -21.29
CA GLY A 49 11.46 -3.52 -21.56
C GLY A 49 10.24 -3.75 -20.67
N ARG A 50 10.37 -4.48 -19.55
CA ARG A 50 9.28 -4.66 -18.57
C ARG A 50 9.27 -3.51 -17.58
N ILE A 51 8.09 -3.16 -17.09
CA ILE A 51 7.93 -2.22 -15.97
C ILE A 51 8.03 -3.00 -14.66
N ALA A 52 8.87 -2.54 -13.74
CA ALA A 52 9.05 -3.12 -12.41
C ALA A 52 8.99 -2.07 -11.31
N LEU A 53 8.66 -2.47 -10.08
CA LEU A 53 8.73 -1.62 -8.90
C LEU A 53 10.18 -1.47 -8.44
N THR A 54 10.61 -0.23 -8.23
CA THR A 54 11.86 0.04 -7.50
C THR A 54 11.70 -0.30 -6.01
N GLU A 55 12.81 -0.35 -5.27
CA GLU A 55 12.78 -0.50 -3.80
C GLU A 55 11.91 0.58 -3.12
N LYS A 56 12.02 1.83 -3.60
CA LYS A 56 11.20 2.93 -3.13
C LYS A 56 9.71 2.68 -3.42
N GLY A 57 9.38 2.26 -4.64
CA GLY A 57 8.00 1.93 -5.02
C GLY A 57 7.42 0.80 -4.19
N GLN A 58 8.19 -0.25 -3.94
CA GLN A 58 7.80 -1.37 -3.07
C GLN A 58 7.53 -0.91 -1.64
N THR A 59 8.42 -0.08 -1.07
CA THR A 59 8.26 0.45 0.29
C THR A 59 7.01 1.31 0.42
N VAL A 60 6.80 2.25 -0.52
CA VAL A 60 5.65 3.15 -0.52
C VAL A 60 4.33 2.37 -0.68
N LEU A 61 4.30 1.41 -1.60
CA LEU A 61 3.13 0.55 -1.80
C LEU A 61 2.85 -0.34 -0.57
N PHE A 62 3.90 -0.87 0.06
CA PHE A 62 3.77 -1.69 1.27
C PHE A 62 3.16 -0.88 2.43
N LEU A 63 3.63 0.35 2.65
CA LEU A 63 3.04 1.24 3.66
C LEU A 63 1.57 1.55 3.35
N ARG A 64 1.21 1.79 2.08
CA ARG A 64 -0.20 1.96 1.67
C ARG A 64 -1.04 0.73 2.02
N ARG A 65 -0.55 -0.48 1.72
CA ARG A 65 -1.23 -1.75 2.07
C ARG A 65 -1.41 -1.90 3.59
N CYS A 66 -0.44 -1.48 4.40
CA CYS A 66 -0.57 -1.47 5.85
C CYS A 66 -1.71 -0.56 6.33
N VAL A 67 -1.82 0.65 5.78
CA VAL A 67 -2.92 1.58 6.13
C VAL A 67 -4.27 1.03 5.70
N GLN A 68 -4.37 0.44 4.51
CA GLN A 68 -5.59 -0.21 4.03
C GLN A 68 -6.00 -1.38 4.93
N ALA A 69 -5.04 -2.21 5.36
CA ALA A 69 -5.29 -3.30 6.29
C ALA A 69 -5.81 -2.80 7.65
N LEU A 70 -5.19 -1.76 8.24
CA LEU A 70 -5.67 -1.17 9.50
C LEU A 70 -7.09 -0.61 9.35
N THR A 71 -7.37 0.06 8.24
CA THR A 71 -8.71 0.62 7.96
C THR A 71 -9.74 -0.49 7.80
N ALA A 72 -9.40 -1.57 7.07
CA ALA A 72 -10.28 -2.71 6.87
C ALA A 72 -10.57 -3.44 8.18
N LEU A 73 -9.53 -3.72 8.98
CA LEU A 73 -9.69 -4.40 10.28
C LEU A 73 -10.44 -3.53 11.31
N ALA A 74 -10.40 -2.21 11.18
CA ALA A 74 -11.17 -1.30 12.04
C ALA A 74 -12.66 -1.35 11.73
N ALA A 75 -13.03 -1.64 10.48
CA ALA A 75 -14.41 -1.83 10.05
C ALA A 75 -14.90 -3.27 10.30
N ASP A 76 -14.03 -4.26 10.06
CA ASP A 76 -14.34 -5.68 10.20
C ASP A 76 -13.10 -6.47 10.66
N PRO A 77 -13.06 -6.97 11.91
CA PRO A 77 -11.98 -7.81 12.41
C PRO A 77 -11.74 -9.12 11.64
N ALA A 78 -12.70 -9.56 10.83
CA ALA A 78 -12.58 -10.72 9.95
C ALA A 78 -12.03 -10.37 8.55
N ALA A 79 -11.70 -9.09 8.29
CA ALA A 79 -11.16 -8.67 7.00
C ALA A 79 -9.87 -9.42 6.66
N THR A 80 -9.79 -9.93 5.43
CA THR A 80 -8.60 -10.62 4.93
C THR A 80 -7.50 -9.61 4.62
N ILE A 81 -6.31 -9.84 5.17
CA ILE A 81 -5.12 -9.03 4.93
C ILE A 81 -3.96 -9.93 4.47
N ASP A 82 -3.03 -9.35 3.71
CA ASP A 82 -1.88 -10.11 3.22
C ASP A 82 -0.95 -10.52 4.36
N ASN A 83 -0.34 -11.72 4.26
CA ASN A 83 0.50 -12.30 5.31
C ASN A 83 1.73 -11.44 5.68
N ASP A 84 2.36 -10.79 4.69
CA ASP A 84 3.50 -9.88 4.91
C ASP A 84 3.08 -8.65 5.72
N VAL A 85 1.91 -8.09 5.40
CA VAL A 85 1.30 -6.97 6.13
C VAL A 85 0.91 -7.39 7.55
N ALA A 86 0.24 -8.54 7.71
CA ALA A 86 -0.15 -9.06 9.02
C ALA A 86 1.06 -9.25 9.93
N ARG A 87 2.14 -9.87 9.42
CA ARG A 87 3.38 -10.08 10.16
C ARG A 87 4.00 -8.76 10.60
N PHE A 88 4.09 -7.77 9.71
CA PHE A 88 4.68 -6.47 10.02
C PHE A 88 3.87 -5.69 11.06
N LEU A 89 2.55 -5.65 10.91
CA LEU A 89 1.65 -4.96 11.84
C LEU A 89 1.66 -5.62 13.22
N SER A 90 1.69 -6.97 13.27
CA SER A 90 1.79 -7.73 14.52
C SER A 90 3.12 -7.49 15.22
N ALA A 91 4.24 -7.49 14.48
CA ALA A 91 5.57 -7.20 15.02
C ALA A 91 5.68 -5.79 15.63
N LYS A 92 4.84 -4.86 15.18
CA LYS A 92 4.75 -3.49 15.72
C LYS A 92 3.61 -3.31 16.73
N SER A 93 2.95 -4.39 17.15
CA SER A 93 1.83 -4.37 18.10
C SER A 93 0.63 -3.53 17.67
N HIS A 94 0.37 -3.37 16.38
CA HIS A 94 -0.83 -2.65 15.89
C HIS A 94 -2.06 -3.56 15.80
N ILE A 95 -1.85 -4.87 15.62
CA ILE A 95 -2.92 -5.85 15.56
C ILE A 95 -2.60 -7.02 16.48
N ALA A 96 -3.65 -7.71 16.94
CA ALA A 96 -3.57 -8.93 17.73
C ALA A 96 -4.50 -10.00 17.13
N PRO A 97 -4.13 -11.29 17.20
CA PRO A 97 -5.02 -12.38 16.79
C PRO A 97 -6.26 -12.42 17.69
N VAL A 98 -7.41 -12.82 17.14
CA VAL A 98 -8.66 -13.02 17.88
C VAL A 98 -9.05 -14.49 17.90
N GLU A 99 -9.75 -14.92 18.96
CA GLU A 99 -10.37 -16.24 19.01
C GLU A 99 -11.44 -16.35 17.90
N GLY A 100 -11.34 -17.39 17.07
CA GLY A 100 -12.17 -17.55 15.87
C GLY A 100 -11.48 -17.21 14.55
N GLY A 101 -10.24 -16.70 14.61
CA GLY A 101 -9.46 -16.35 13.43
C GLY A 101 -9.63 -14.88 13.02
N GLY A 102 -8.64 -14.35 12.29
CA GLY A 102 -8.58 -12.92 11.95
C GLY A 102 -7.75 -12.11 12.94
N HIS A 103 -7.90 -10.78 12.88
CA HIS A 103 -7.09 -9.84 13.65
C HIS A 103 -7.94 -8.66 14.14
N ALA A 104 -7.73 -8.22 15.38
CA ALA A 104 -8.30 -6.98 15.91
C ALA A 104 -7.21 -5.92 16.05
N LEU A 105 -7.57 -4.64 15.89
CA LEU A 105 -6.68 -3.54 16.21
C LEU A 105 -6.44 -3.49 17.72
N THR A 106 -5.18 -3.32 18.10
CA THR A 106 -4.82 -2.95 19.47
C THR A 106 -5.15 -1.47 19.70
N GLU A 107 -5.03 -1.01 20.95
CA GLU A 107 -5.09 0.43 21.27
C GLU A 107 -4.09 1.24 20.44
N ARG A 108 -2.82 0.81 20.42
CA ARG A 108 -1.78 1.38 19.57
C ARG A 108 -2.16 1.39 18.09
N GLY A 109 -2.78 0.32 17.61
CA GLY A 109 -3.30 0.22 16.24
C GLY A 109 -4.32 1.31 15.91
N ARG A 110 -5.27 1.53 16.83
CA ARG A 110 -6.32 2.54 16.69
C ARG A 110 -5.77 3.96 16.74
N GLU A 111 -4.86 4.25 17.68
CA GLU A 111 -4.18 5.54 17.78
C GLU A 111 -3.39 5.85 16.50
N SER A 112 -2.60 4.89 16.02
CA SER A 112 -1.80 5.07 14.80
C SER A 112 -2.68 5.33 13.58
N LEU A 113 -3.82 4.63 13.48
CA LEU A 113 -4.78 4.86 12.40
C LEU A 113 -5.42 6.25 12.49
N ALA A 114 -5.76 6.71 13.70
CA ALA A 114 -6.29 8.06 13.92
C ALA A 114 -5.27 9.14 13.50
N ASP A 115 -4.00 8.98 13.87
CA ASP A 115 -2.92 9.89 13.49
C ASP A 115 -2.72 9.93 11.97
N ILE A 116 -2.74 8.78 11.31
CA ILE A 116 -2.64 8.69 9.84
C ILE A 116 -3.80 9.42 9.18
N ASN A 117 -5.02 9.24 9.67
CA ASN A 117 -6.21 9.90 9.12
C ASN A 117 -6.11 11.43 9.26
N GLN A 118 -5.66 11.92 10.43
CA GLN A 118 -5.41 13.35 10.66
C GLN A 118 -4.35 13.91 9.69
N GLN A 119 -3.23 13.19 9.51
CA GLN A 119 -2.18 13.60 8.57
C GLN A 119 -2.68 13.63 7.11
N GLN A 120 -3.47 12.65 6.69
CA GLN A 120 -4.05 12.62 5.36
C GLN A 120 -5.07 13.74 5.13
N GLU A 121 -5.86 14.10 6.15
CA GLU A 121 -6.78 15.23 6.07
C GLU A 121 -6.04 16.56 5.93
N GLN A 122 -4.97 16.76 6.71
CA GLN A 122 -4.13 17.96 6.62
C GLN A 122 -3.46 18.10 5.25
N GLN A 123 -3.04 16.98 4.64
CA GLN A 123 -2.43 16.97 3.31
C GLN A 123 -3.43 17.15 2.15
N ARG A 124 -4.73 17.15 2.43
CA ARG A 124 -5.81 17.40 1.47
C ARG A 124 -6.33 18.84 1.49
N ARG A 125 -5.98 19.60 2.53
CA ARG A 125 -6.33 21.03 2.69
C ARG A 125 -5.26 21.90 2.05
#